data_AF-A0A3B3Y059-F1
#
_entry.id   AF-A0A3B3Y059-F1
#
_cell.length_a   1.000
_cell.length_b   1.000
_cell.length_c   1.000
_cell.angle_alpha   90.00
_cell.angle_beta   90.00
_cell.angle_gamma   90.00
#
_symmetry.space_group_name_H-M   'P 1'
#
loop_
_entity.id
_entity.type
_entity.pdbx_description
1 polymer ?
#
loop_
_entity_poly.entity_id
_entity_poly.type
_entity_poly.pdbx_seq_one_letter_code
_entity_poly.pdbx_strand_id
1 'polypeptide(L)'
;MMYLFMLYLVLSYCVLIEVCLFGADVIGLSGLITPSLEEMIYVAKEMERLGMTTPLLIGGATTSKTHTAVKIAPCYSSPVVHVLDASRSVVVCSQLLDEEVREEYWEDVKEEYEEVRQEHYDSLKDRRYLPLSEARQKALHLDWFSEPRPVRPQFLGTRVFDCYDLNSLLPFIDWKPFFDVWQLRGKYPNRGYPKIFNDKTVGPEARRVFSDAQLLLHHMIDSNSLKGRGLVGFWRAQSTGDDINVYKDDVTVHRDTKPVATFHGLRQQAEKDSSSSEPFLCVSDFVAPVDSGVPDYIGLFAVGVFGAEELSQRFQAQGDDYNSIMVKALADRLAEAFAEELHVRVRKELWGYSSDEVLQASDLHRVRYQGIRPAAGYPSQPDHTEKLTMWRLAAVQKETGIGLTESLAMTPAASVSGLYFSHPQASYFAVGKITKEQVEDYGKRKGTSTEEVERWLAPILGYEKEA
;
A
#
# COMPACT_ATOMS: atom_id res chain seq x y z
N MET A 1 32.84 7.75 -13.98
CA MET A 1 31.67 7.61 -14.87
C MET A 1 30.55 7.12 -13.99
N MET A 2 29.65 8.01 -13.56
CA MET A 2 28.67 7.71 -12.53
C MET A 2 27.56 6.83 -13.13
N TYR A 3 27.62 5.53 -12.87
CA TYR A 3 26.55 4.60 -13.24
C TYR A 3 25.48 4.62 -12.15
N LEU A 4 24.46 5.47 -12.32
CA LEU A 4 23.27 5.42 -11.48
C LEU A 4 22.34 4.32 -12.00
N PHE A 5 22.48 3.10 -11.47
CA PHE A 5 21.53 2.03 -11.72
C PHE A 5 20.28 2.22 -10.84
N MET A 6 19.18 2.67 -11.45
CA MET A 6 17.87 2.68 -10.79
C MET A 6 17.21 1.31 -10.99
N LEU A 7 17.60 0.34 -10.17
CA LEU A 7 17.11 -1.04 -10.24
C LEU A 7 15.73 -1.13 -9.57
N TYR A 8 14.68 -1.26 -10.39
CA TYR A 8 13.36 -1.67 -9.94
C TYR A 8 13.31 -3.21 -9.90
N LEU A 9 12.98 -3.77 -8.75
CA LEU A 9 12.73 -5.21 -8.55
C LEU A 9 13.89 -6.13 -8.94
N VAL A 10 14.99 -6.06 -8.19
CA VAL A 10 16.08 -7.04 -8.28
C VAL A 10 16.25 -7.75 -6.94
N LEU A 11 16.36 -9.08 -6.98
CA LEU A 11 16.65 -9.90 -5.80
C LEU A 11 17.92 -9.36 -5.12
N SER A 12 17.90 -9.33 -3.78
CA SER A 12 18.95 -8.73 -2.94
C SER A 12 20.38 -9.22 -3.28
N TYR A 13 20.52 -10.46 -3.76
CA TYR A 13 21.80 -11.02 -4.21
C TYR A 13 22.31 -10.47 -5.55
N CYS A 14 21.42 -10.18 -6.50
CA CYS A 14 21.83 -9.68 -7.81
C CYS A 14 22.41 -8.27 -7.71
N VAL A 15 21.88 -7.43 -6.80
CA VAL A 15 22.41 -6.08 -6.54
C VAL A 15 23.87 -6.15 -6.07
N LEU A 16 24.18 -7.02 -5.11
CA LEU A 16 25.54 -7.13 -4.55
C LEU A 16 26.53 -7.69 -5.56
N ILE A 17 26.10 -8.64 -6.40
CA ILE A 17 26.93 -9.18 -7.49
C ILE A 17 27.26 -8.09 -8.50
N GLU A 18 26.28 -7.30 -8.93
CA GLU A 18 26.50 -6.19 -9.88
C GLU A 18 27.45 -5.13 -9.31
N VAL A 19 27.32 -4.78 -8.03
CA VAL A 19 28.22 -3.82 -7.39
C VAL A 19 29.68 -4.29 -7.44
N CYS A 20 29.93 -5.56 -7.10
CA CYS A 20 31.28 -6.13 -7.19
C CYS A 20 31.79 -6.17 -8.63
N LEU A 21 30.91 -6.37 -9.62
CA LEU A 21 31.29 -6.44 -11.04
C LEU A 21 31.59 -5.07 -11.65
N PHE A 22 30.83 -4.04 -11.30
CA PHE A 22 30.91 -2.72 -11.92
C PHE A 22 31.70 -1.68 -11.12
N GLY A 23 32.07 -1.99 -9.87
CA GLY A 23 32.84 -1.08 -9.01
C GLY A 23 32.06 0.18 -8.66
N ALA A 24 30.81 0.03 -8.23
CA ALA A 24 29.94 1.17 -7.95
C ALA A 24 30.42 1.97 -6.73
N ASP A 25 30.39 3.30 -6.85
CA ASP A 25 30.80 4.23 -5.78
C ASP A 25 29.70 4.47 -4.74
N VAL A 26 28.43 4.22 -5.08
CA VAL A 26 27.26 4.39 -4.20
C VAL A 26 26.20 3.34 -4.56
N ILE A 27 25.52 2.77 -3.56
CA ILE A 27 24.39 1.85 -3.75
C ILE A 27 23.10 2.55 -3.31
N GLY A 28 22.08 2.57 -4.16
CA GLY A 28 20.76 3.09 -3.83
C GLY A 28 19.70 1.99 -3.77
N LEU A 29 18.93 1.94 -2.69
CA LEU A 29 17.78 1.04 -2.54
C LEU A 29 16.47 1.82 -2.54
N SER A 30 15.49 1.34 -3.32
CA SER A 30 14.15 1.95 -3.43
C SER A 30 13.07 0.98 -2.96
N GLY A 31 12.18 1.43 -2.06
CA GLY A 31 11.11 0.61 -1.48
C GLY A 31 9.72 1.22 -1.66
N LEU A 32 8.78 0.45 -2.22
CA LEU A 32 7.39 0.89 -2.44
C LEU A 32 6.42 0.37 -1.37
N ILE A 33 6.64 -0.85 -0.87
CA ILE A 33 5.74 -1.53 0.08
C ILE A 33 6.48 -1.90 1.36
N THR A 34 5.77 -2.08 2.47
CA THR A 34 6.40 -2.30 3.77
C THR A 34 7.34 -3.52 3.82
N PRO A 35 7.11 -4.63 3.08
CA PRO A 35 8.08 -5.72 2.99
C PRO A 35 9.44 -5.31 2.40
N SER A 36 9.51 -4.25 1.60
CA SER A 36 10.77 -3.74 1.05
C SER A 36 11.74 -3.24 2.14
N LEU A 37 11.23 -2.84 3.31
CA LEU A 37 12.07 -2.37 4.41
C LEU A 37 12.92 -3.50 5.02
N GLU A 38 12.37 -4.71 5.12
CA GLU A 38 13.11 -5.89 5.59
C GLU A 38 14.21 -6.28 4.59
N GLU A 39 13.94 -6.19 3.28
CA GLU A 39 14.97 -6.43 2.26
C GLU A 39 16.11 -5.41 2.34
N MET A 40 15.82 -4.14 2.65
CA MET A 40 16.87 -3.13 2.86
C MET A 40 17.74 -3.43 4.08
N ILE A 41 17.15 -3.92 5.18
CA ILE A 41 17.90 -4.36 6.37
C ILE A 41 18.78 -5.56 6.00
N TYR A 42 18.23 -6.52 5.24
CA TYR A 42 18.96 -7.69 4.77
C TYR A 42 20.18 -7.29 3.91
N VAL A 43 19.99 -6.39 2.93
CA VAL A 43 21.08 -5.88 2.09
C VAL A 43 22.15 -5.19 2.94
N ALA A 44 21.78 -4.34 3.90
CA ALA A 44 22.74 -3.69 4.79
C ALA A 44 23.59 -4.70 5.59
N LYS A 45 22.95 -5.72 6.18
CA LYS A 45 23.64 -6.80 6.89
C LYS A 45 24.58 -7.59 5.98
N GLU A 46 24.16 -7.84 4.75
CA GLU A 46 24.96 -8.60 3.79
C GLU A 46 26.15 -7.78 3.28
N MET A 47 25.98 -6.48 3.08
CA MET A 47 27.09 -5.55 2.80
C MET A 47 28.12 -5.53 3.94
N GLU A 48 27.66 -5.51 5.19
CA GLU A 48 28.54 -5.63 6.36
C GLU A 48 29.28 -6.99 6.38
N ARG A 49 28.55 -8.08 6.17
CA ARG A 49 29.10 -9.45 6.14
C ARG A 49 30.18 -9.62 5.06
N LEU A 50 30.03 -8.92 3.94
CA LEU A 50 30.97 -8.92 2.82
C LEU A 50 32.12 -7.91 3.01
N GLY A 51 32.14 -7.12 4.09
CA GLY A 51 33.17 -6.12 4.37
C GLY A 51 33.16 -4.97 3.38
N MET A 52 32.00 -4.62 2.83
CA MET A 52 31.86 -3.53 1.89
C MET A 52 32.03 -2.18 2.60
N THR A 53 32.52 -1.18 1.86
CA THR A 53 32.67 0.20 2.35
C THR A 53 31.88 1.22 1.54
N THR A 54 31.18 0.77 0.50
CA THR A 54 30.39 1.60 -0.39
C THR A 54 29.21 2.22 0.37
N PRO A 55 28.97 3.55 0.28
CA PRO A 55 27.81 4.19 0.87
C PRO A 55 26.47 3.62 0.38
N LEU A 56 25.50 3.56 1.29
CA LEU A 56 24.16 3.05 1.05
C LEU A 56 23.10 4.15 1.18
N LEU A 57 22.38 4.43 0.10
CA LEU A 57 21.27 5.38 0.06
C LEU A 57 19.94 4.63 0.16
N ILE A 58 19.09 5.08 1.07
CA ILE A 58 17.76 4.50 1.31
C ILE A 58 16.69 5.49 0.87
N GLY A 59 15.81 5.10 -0.04
CA GLY A 59 14.71 5.94 -0.52
C GLY A 59 13.46 5.15 -0.93
N GLY A 60 12.41 5.87 -1.32
CA GLY A 60 11.13 5.29 -1.74
C GLY A 60 9.99 5.49 -0.74
N ALA A 61 8.77 5.18 -1.18
CA ALA A 61 7.52 5.59 -0.53
C ALA A 61 7.36 5.09 0.93
N THR A 62 7.93 3.93 1.26
CA THR A 62 7.83 3.35 2.61
C THR A 62 9.00 3.66 3.51
N THR A 63 10.05 4.28 2.97
CA THR A 63 11.23 4.63 3.75
C THR A 63 11.01 5.91 4.54
N SER A 64 11.67 6.01 5.68
CA SER A 64 11.70 7.23 6.49
C SER A 64 13.04 7.34 7.19
N LYS A 65 13.42 8.58 7.49
CA LYS A 65 14.62 8.87 8.27
C LYS A 65 14.65 8.09 9.59
N THR A 66 13.52 8.05 10.31
CA THR A 66 13.38 7.29 11.55
C THR A 66 13.61 5.80 11.35
N HIS A 67 12.99 5.17 10.33
CA HIS A 67 13.20 3.74 10.07
C HIS A 67 14.66 3.46 9.70
N THR A 68 15.26 4.29 8.84
CA THR A 68 16.67 4.14 8.45
C THR A 68 17.60 4.24 9.65
N ALA A 69 17.43 5.27 10.49
CA ALA A 69 18.26 5.49 11.67
C ALA A 69 18.14 4.36 12.71
N VAL A 70 16.92 3.83 12.91
CA VAL A 70 16.63 2.84 13.96
C VAL A 70 16.92 1.40 13.52
N LYS A 71 16.68 1.05 12.26
CA LYS A 71 16.68 -0.36 11.81
C LYS A 71 17.72 -0.69 10.74
N ILE A 72 18.09 0.25 9.87
CA ILE A 72 18.98 -0.03 8.74
C ILE A 72 20.42 0.39 9.05
N ALA A 73 20.63 1.65 9.45
CA ALA A 73 21.96 2.21 9.72
C ALA A 73 22.76 1.39 10.77
N PRO A 74 22.16 0.84 11.85
CA PRO A 74 22.90 0.01 12.79
C PRO A 74 23.41 -1.33 12.21
N CYS A 75 22.93 -1.74 11.04
CA CYS A 75 23.30 -3.01 10.42
C CYS A 75 24.53 -2.92 9.50
N TYR A 76 25.08 -1.72 9.28
CA TYR A 76 26.19 -1.49 8.36
C TYR A 76 27.12 -0.37 8.87
N SER A 77 28.42 -0.63 8.89
CA SER A 77 29.42 0.25 9.51
C SER A 77 29.77 1.47 8.65
N SER A 78 29.51 1.42 7.34
CA SER A 78 29.80 2.52 6.41
C SER A 78 28.56 3.43 6.21
N PRO A 79 28.68 4.58 5.52
CA PRO A 79 27.59 5.56 5.45
C PRO A 79 26.26 4.99 4.97
N VAL A 80 25.20 5.17 5.77
CA VAL A 80 23.82 4.84 5.42
C VAL A 80 22.98 6.11 5.51
N VAL A 81 22.44 6.59 4.39
CA VAL A 81 21.73 7.87 4.33
C VAL A 81 20.34 7.72 3.73
N HIS A 82 19.32 8.11 4.48
CA HIS A 82 17.96 8.29 3.99
C HIS A 82 17.87 9.51 3.10
N VAL A 83 17.30 9.34 1.91
CA VAL A 83 17.11 10.42 0.94
C VAL A 83 15.63 10.58 0.62
N LEU A 84 15.13 11.81 0.78
CA LEU A 84 13.70 12.12 0.63
C LEU A 84 13.23 12.07 -0.83
N ASP A 85 14.04 12.59 -1.75
CA ASP A 85 13.68 12.73 -3.17
C ASP A 85 14.93 12.80 -4.06
N ALA A 86 14.72 12.68 -5.37
CA ALA A 86 15.79 12.67 -6.37
C ALA A 86 16.59 13.98 -6.47
N SER A 87 16.04 15.12 -6.01
CA SER A 87 16.81 16.37 -6.00
C SER A 87 17.83 16.37 -4.87
N ARG A 88 17.47 15.83 -3.71
CA ARG A 88 18.36 15.69 -2.56
C ARG A 88 19.42 14.60 -2.77
N SER A 89 19.13 13.55 -3.53
CA SER A 89 20.12 12.49 -3.79
C SER A 89 21.38 13.01 -4.47
N VAL A 90 21.26 14.01 -5.36
CA VAL A 90 22.43 14.60 -6.03
C VAL A 90 23.38 15.26 -5.03
N VAL A 91 22.82 16.01 -4.08
CA VAL A 91 23.61 16.68 -3.04
C VAL A 91 24.27 15.66 -2.12
N VAL A 92 23.50 14.65 -1.67
CA VAL A 92 24.01 13.57 -0.80
C VAL A 92 25.14 12.80 -1.49
N CYS A 93 24.97 12.39 -2.75
CA CYS A 93 26.03 11.72 -3.49
C CYS A 93 27.28 12.61 -3.65
N SER A 94 27.10 13.90 -3.91
CA SER A 94 28.24 14.83 -4.02
C SER A 94 29.02 14.92 -2.72
N GLN A 95 28.34 14.98 -1.56
CA GLN A 95 28.98 15.05 -0.25
C GLN A 95 29.68 13.73 0.12
N LEU A 96 29.08 12.58 -0.22
CA LEU A 96 29.64 11.27 0.10
C LEU A 96 30.85 10.88 -0.77
N LEU A 97 30.98 11.48 -1.95
CA LEU A 97 32.08 11.22 -2.88
C LEU A 97 33.22 12.23 -2.77
N ASP A 98 33.03 13.31 -2.02
CA ASP A 98 34.07 14.32 -1.78
C ASP A 98 34.98 13.88 -0.62
N GLU A 99 36.25 13.61 -0.91
CA GLU A 99 37.22 13.13 0.09
C GLU A 99 37.46 14.13 1.24
N GLU A 100 37.26 15.43 1.01
CA GLU A 100 37.47 16.46 2.04
C GLU A 100 36.26 16.59 2.98
N VAL A 101 35.05 16.34 2.48
CA VAL A 101 33.79 16.62 3.19
C VAL A 101 33.10 15.35 3.69
N ARG A 102 33.39 14.18 3.11
CA ARG A 102 32.68 12.92 3.41
C ARG A 102 32.68 12.54 4.89
N GLU A 103 33.83 12.64 5.55
CA GLU A 103 33.96 12.25 6.96
C GLU A 103 33.13 13.18 7.87
N GLU A 104 33.22 14.50 7.66
CA GLU A 104 32.44 15.50 8.39
C GLU A 104 30.93 15.29 8.17
N TYR A 105 30.52 15.14 6.91
CA TYR A 105 29.12 14.89 6.57
C TYR A 105 28.57 13.61 7.18
N TRP A 106 29.37 12.53 7.22
CA TRP A 106 28.92 11.28 7.81
C TRP A 106 28.80 11.35 9.33
N GLU A 107 29.71 12.04 10.01
CA GLU A 107 29.58 12.29 11.45
C GLU A 107 28.31 13.09 11.77
N ASP A 108 28.00 14.16 11.02
CA ASP A 108 26.76 14.91 11.18
C ASP A 108 25.51 14.02 11.05
N VAL A 109 25.48 13.14 10.04
CA VAL A 109 24.36 12.21 9.85
C VAL A 109 24.27 11.17 10.98
N LYS A 110 25.41 10.70 11.51
CA LYS A 110 25.40 9.77 12.66
C LYS A 110 24.83 10.42 13.90
N GLU A 111 25.25 11.65 14.22
CA GLU A 111 24.73 12.41 15.36
C GLU A 111 23.22 12.60 15.21
N GLU A 112 22.77 13.04 14.03
CA GLU A 112 21.36 13.21 13.71
C GLU A 112 20.56 11.89 13.85
N TYR A 113 21.16 10.75 13.47
CA TYR A 113 20.50 9.44 13.59
C TYR A 113 20.47 8.93 15.02
N GLU A 114 21.46 9.26 15.83
CA GLU A 114 21.48 8.92 17.24
C GLU A 114 20.39 9.69 17.99
N GLU A 115 20.22 10.99 17.74
CA GLU A 115 19.11 11.78 18.28
C GLU A 115 17.76 11.16 17.90
N VAL A 116 17.56 10.86 16.62
CA VAL A 116 16.30 10.26 16.13
C VAL A 116 16.05 8.88 16.75
N ARG A 117 17.10 8.08 17.00
CA ARG A 117 16.97 6.80 17.71
C ARG A 117 16.52 7.01 19.15
N GLN A 118 17.16 7.92 19.87
CA GLN A 118 16.82 8.21 21.27
C GLN A 118 15.38 8.69 21.41
N GLU A 119 14.97 9.67 20.59
CA GLU A 119 13.57 10.14 20.55
C GLU A 119 12.58 9.01 20.24
N HIS A 120 12.93 8.12 19.29
CA HIS A 120 12.09 6.97 18.96
C HIS A 120 11.92 6.03 20.15
N TYR A 121 13.01 5.62 20.80
CA TYR A 121 12.96 4.70 21.94
C TYR A 121 12.27 5.29 23.16
N ASP A 122 12.43 6.59 23.41
CA ASP A 122 11.71 7.27 24.48
C ASP A 122 10.21 7.33 24.19
N SER A 123 9.81 7.59 22.94
CA SER A 123 8.40 7.57 22.53
C SER A 123 7.71 6.21 22.69
N LEU A 124 8.48 5.11 22.68
CA LEU A 124 7.95 3.76 22.91
C LEU A 124 7.64 3.52 24.39
N LYS A 125 8.41 4.12 25.31
CA LYS A 125 8.21 3.97 26.76
C LYS A 125 6.94 4.67 27.24
N ASP A 126 6.58 5.79 26.61
CA ASP A 126 5.41 6.59 26.98
C ASP A 126 4.08 6.00 26.48
N ARG A 127 4.12 5.05 25.55
CA ARG A 127 2.92 4.45 24.97
C ARG A 127 2.45 3.26 25.78
N ARG A 128 1.25 3.38 26.32
CA ARG A 128 0.54 2.28 26.97
C ARG A 128 -0.33 1.55 25.96
N TYR A 129 -0.42 0.23 26.13
CA TYR A 129 -1.23 -0.65 25.30
C TYR A 129 -2.21 -1.41 26.17
N LEU A 130 -3.44 -1.57 25.70
CA LEU A 130 -4.40 -2.45 26.36
C LEU A 130 -4.09 -3.92 26.06
N PRO A 131 -4.30 -4.83 27.03
CA PRO A 131 -4.37 -6.26 26.76
C PRO A 131 -5.35 -6.55 25.63
N LEU A 132 -5.07 -7.56 24.79
CA LEU A 132 -5.88 -7.85 23.61
C LEU A 132 -7.34 -8.17 23.98
N SER A 133 -7.53 -8.87 25.10
CA SER A 133 -8.86 -9.17 25.64
C SER A 133 -9.67 -7.92 26.00
N GLU A 134 -9.05 -6.91 26.60
CA GLU A 134 -9.69 -5.64 26.93
C GLU A 134 -9.99 -4.80 25.67
N ALA A 135 -9.06 -4.77 24.71
CA ALA A 135 -9.28 -4.11 23.43
C ALA A 135 -10.48 -4.72 22.68
N ARG A 136 -10.64 -6.06 22.72
CA ARG A 136 -11.80 -6.78 22.16
C ARG A 136 -13.11 -6.44 22.89
N GLN A 137 -13.08 -6.24 24.20
CA GLN A 137 -14.27 -5.81 24.95
C GLN A 137 -14.72 -4.39 24.56
N LYS A 138 -13.76 -3.50 24.29
CA LYS A 138 -13.97 -2.12 23.82
C LYS A 138 -14.03 -2.01 22.29
N ALA A 139 -14.39 -3.08 21.59
CA ALA A 139 -14.61 -3.08 20.14
C ALA A 139 -15.76 -2.14 19.73
N LEU A 140 -15.86 -1.85 18.43
CA LEU A 140 -17.05 -1.18 17.90
C LEU A 140 -18.23 -2.16 17.96
N HIS A 141 -19.19 -1.87 18.83
CA HIS A 141 -20.43 -2.66 18.96
C HIS A 141 -21.53 -2.01 18.12
N LEU A 142 -21.93 -2.71 17.05
CA LEU A 142 -23.02 -2.32 16.17
C LEU A 142 -24.29 -3.04 16.56
N ASP A 143 -25.42 -2.34 16.60
CA ASP A 143 -26.72 -2.97 16.85
C ASP A 143 -27.30 -3.52 15.55
N TRP A 144 -26.87 -4.73 15.20
CA TRP A 144 -27.28 -5.43 13.98
C TRP A 144 -28.79 -5.68 13.86
N PHE A 145 -29.57 -5.54 14.95
CA PHE A 145 -31.02 -5.67 14.90
C PHE A 145 -31.74 -4.38 14.55
N SER A 146 -31.21 -3.21 14.94
CA SER A 146 -31.81 -1.90 14.67
C SER A 146 -31.20 -1.18 13.46
N GLU A 147 -29.97 -1.52 13.09
CA GLU A 147 -29.34 -1.04 11.85
C GLU A 147 -30.05 -1.58 10.60
N PRO A 148 -29.98 -0.87 9.46
CA PRO A 148 -30.43 -1.40 8.18
C PRO A 148 -29.76 -2.74 7.89
N ARG A 149 -30.57 -3.76 7.57
CA ARG A 149 -30.04 -5.08 7.26
C ARG A 149 -29.04 -5.00 6.10
N PRO A 150 -27.89 -5.71 6.18
CA PRO A 150 -26.93 -5.74 5.09
C PRO A 150 -27.58 -6.16 3.78
N VAL A 151 -27.33 -5.37 2.73
CA VAL A 151 -27.91 -5.62 1.42
C VAL A 151 -27.21 -6.82 0.79
N ARG A 152 -28.00 -7.76 0.27
CA ARG A 152 -27.48 -8.89 -0.50
C ARG A 152 -26.99 -8.39 -1.87
N PRO A 153 -25.73 -8.70 -2.26
CA PRO A 153 -25.24 -8.42 -3.61
C PRO A 153 -26.12 -9.02 -4.71
N GLN A 154 -26.10 -8.43 -5.91
CA GLN A 154 -26.90 -8.91 -7.05
C GLN A 154 -26.46 -10.31 -7.52
N PHE A 155 -25.22 -10.70 -7.25
CA PHE A 155 -24.70 -12.04 -7.47
C PHE A 155 -23.67 -12.41 -6.40
N LEU A 156 -23.45 -13.71 -6.19
CA LEU A 156 -22.34 -14.23 -5.40
C LEU A 156 -21.38 -15.00 -6.31
N GLY A 157 -20.11 -15.09 -5.90
CA GLY A 157 -19.02 -15.56 -6.75
C GLY A 157 -18.34 -14.41 -7.49
N THR A 158 -17.62 -14.72 -8.57
CA THR A 158 -16.79 -13.76 -9.30
C THR A 158 -17.40 -13.34 -10.63
N ARG A 159 -17.09 -12.11 -11.03
CA ARG A 159 -17.30 -11.58 -12.38
C ARG A 159 -15.97 -11.02 -12.87
N VAL A 160 -15.53 -11.50 -14.03
CA VAL A 160 -14.25 -11.15 -14.65
C VAL A 160 -14.51 -10.11 -15.75
N PHE A 161 -13.59 -9.17 -15.87
CA PHE A 161 -13.54 -8.16 -16.92
C PHE A 161 -12.23 -8.34 -17.70
N ASP A 162 -12.30 -9.13 -18.78
CA ASP A 162 -11.12 -9.45 -19.62
C ASP A 162 -10.61 -8.27 -20.46
N CYS A 163 -11.50 -7.32 -20.74
CA CYS A 163 -11.23 -6.05 -21.41
C CYS A 163 -12.13 -4.98 -20.78
N TYR A 164 -11.53 -3.92 -20.24
CA TYR A 164 -12.24 -2.74 -19.75
C TYR A 164 -12.09 -1.56 -20.72
N ASP A 165 -13.14 -0.77 -20.90
CA ASP A 165 -13.06 0.46 -21.68
C ASP A 165 -12.28 1.53 -20.89
N LEU A 166 -11.05 1.78 -21.30
CA LEU A 166 -10.18 2.76 -20.64
C LEU A 166 -10.69 4.20 -20.77
N ASN A 167 -11.51 4.52 -21.79
CA ASN A 167 -12.10 5.86 -21.92
C ASN A 167 -13.07 6.16 -20.78
N SER A 168 -13.80 5.14 -20.31
CA SER A 168 -14.73 5.27 -19.19
C SER A 168 -14.04 5.63 -17.87
N LEU A 169 -12.73 5.38 -17.76
CA LEU A 169 -11.93 5.63 -16.56
C LEU A 169 -11.43 7.08 -16.46
N LEU A 170 -11.33 7.80 -17.59
CA LEU A 170 -10.75 9.15 -17.64
C LEU A 170 -11.39 10.15 -16.66
N PRO A 171 -12.73 10.16 -16.45
CA PRO A 171 -13.36 11.06 -15.48
C PRO A 171 -13.01 10.76 -14.01
N PHE A 172 -12.50 9.56 -13.71
CA PHE A 172 -12.17 9.08 -12.36
C PHE A 172 -10.68 9.23 -12.02
N ILE A 173 -9.86 9.77 -12.93
CA ILE A 173 -8.45 9.97 -12.66
C ILE A 173 -8.26 11.09 -11.62
N ASP A 174 -7.64 10.76 -10.48
CA ASP A 174 -7.01 11.75 -9.63
C ASP A 174 -5.64 12.14 -10.20
N TRP A 175 -5.58 13.33 -10.77
CA TRP A 175 -4.36 13.92 -11.34
C TRP A 175 -3.41 14.48 -10.28
N LYS A 176 -3.81 14.59 -9.01
CA LYS A 176 -2.89 15.12 -7.98
C LYS A 176 -1.62 14.25 -7.85
N PRO A 177 -1.70 12.92 -7.67
CA PRO A 177 -0.49 12.10 -7.57
C PRO A 177 0.33 12.08 -8.86
N PHE A 178 -0.29 12.26 -10.03
CA PHE A 178 0.44 12.44 -11.29
C PHE A 178 1.41 13.63 -11.22
N PHE A 179 0.95 14.79 -10.75
CA PHE A 179 1.85 15.95 -10.59
C PHE A 179 2.88 15.76 -9.47
N ASP A 180 2.56 14.98 -8.43
CA ASP A 180 3.51 14.63 -7.38
C ASP A 180 4.67 13.76 -7.94
N VAL A 181 4.41 12.85 -8.89
CA VAL A 181 5.47 12.09 -9.60
C VAL A 181 6.42 13.02 -10.34
N TRP A 182 5.91 14.05 -11.01
CA TRP A 182 6.71 15.08 -11.69
C TRP A 182 7.32 16.11 -10.74
N GLN A 183 7.11 15.97 -9.42
CA GLN A 183 7.53 16.93 -8.39
C GLN A 183 7.06 18.38 -8.66
N LEU A 184 5.98 18.53 -9.43
CA LEU A 184 5.37 19.83 -9.70
C LEU A 184 4.43 20.19 -8.55
N ARG A 185 4.88 21.09 -7.68
CA ARG A 185 4.12 21.56 -6.52
C ARG A 185 3.96 23.07 -6.58
N GLY A 186 2.72 23.53 -6.78
CA GLY A 186 2.40 24.96 -6.70
C GLY A 186 2.55 25.51 -5.28
N LYS A 187 2.71 26.83 -5.16
CA LYS A 187 2.66 27.51 -3.85
C LYS A 187 1.22 27.71 -3.43
N TYR A 188 0.95 27.77 -2.13
CA TYR A 188 -0.40 28.09 -1.63
C TYR A 188 -0.86 29.44 -2.20
N PRO A 189 -2.08 29.55 -2.78
CA PRO A 189 -3.22 28.61 -2.73
C PRO A 189 -3.33 27.57 -3.88
N ASN A 190 -2.35 27.50 -4.79
CA ASN A 190 -2.37 26.69 -6.02
C ASN A 190 -1.67 25.32 -5.89
N ARG A 191 -1.57 24.77 -4.69
CA ARG A 191 -0.71 23.59 -4.40
C ARG A 191 -1.10 22.30 -5.12
N GLY A 192 -2.34 22.16 -5.58
CA GLY A 192 -2.85 20.91 -6.15
C GLY A 192 -3.68 21.11 -7.41
N TYR A 193 -3.94 20.02 -8.11
CA TYR A 193 -4.83 20.00 -9.27
C TYR A 193 -6.27 20.42 -8.89
N PRO A 194 -7.00 21.15 -9.77
CA PRO A 194 -6.55 21.77 -11.01
C PRO A 194 -5.88 23.15 -10.80
N LYS A 195 -5.84 23.66 -9.56
CA LYS A 195 -5.32 25.00 -9.25
C LYS A 195 -3.84 25.18 -9.61
N ILE A 196 -3.06 24.10 -9.63
CA ILE A 196 -1.64 24.11 -10.01
C ILE A 196 -1.37 24.74 -11.38
N PHE A 197 -2.30 24.64 -12.32
CA PHE A 197 -2.16 25.28 -13.63
C PHE A 197 -2.04 26.80 -13.52
N ASN A 198 -2.66 27.41 -12.50
CA ASN A 198 -2.66 28.85 -12.27
C ASN A 198 -1.50 29.31 -11.38
N ASP A 199 -0.58 28.41 -11.02
CA ASP A 199 0.63 28.79 -10.31
C ASP A 199 1.58 29.59 -11.21
N LYS A 200 2.13 30.69 -10.69
CA LYS A 200 3.01 31.58 -11.46
C LYS A 200 4.36 30.95 -11.81
N THR A 201 4.83 30.02 -10.99
CA THR A 201 6.17 29.41 -11.11
C THR A 201 6.12 28.10 -11.85
N VAL A 202 5.19 27.21 -11.51
CA VAL A 202 5.12 25.86 -12.09
C VAL A 202 3.93 25.65 -13.03
N GLY A 203 3.00 26.61 -13.13
CA GLY A 203 1.79 26.49 -13.93
C GLY A 203 2.02 26.24 -15.43
N PRO A 204 2.95 26.96 -16.10
CA PRO A 204 3.28 26.68 -17.50
C PRO A 204 3.76 25.24 -17.72
N GLU A 205 4.65 24.75 -16.87
CA GLU A 205 5.17 23.38 -16.92
C GLU A 205 4.09 22.35 -16.61
N ALA A 206 3.24 22.60 -15.61
CA ALA A 206 2.11 21.74 -15.30
C ALA A 206 1.15 21.61 -16.49
N ARG A 207 0.88 22.70 -17.24
CA ARG A 207 0.06 22.64 -18.46
C ARG A 207 0.75 21.86 -19.57
N ARG A 208 2.05 22.03 -19.76
CA ARG A 208 2.84 21.31 -20.77
C ARG A 208 2.81 19.81 -20.52
N VAL A 209 3.27 19.38 -19.33
CA VAL A 209 3.31 17.97 -18.94
C VAL A 209 1.91 17.34 -18.96
N PHE A 210 0.88 18.07 -18.53
CA PHE A 210 -0.50 17.58 -18.64
C PHE A 210 -0.96 17.43 -20.08
N SER A 211 -0.62 18.36 -20.97
CA SER A 211 -0.98 18.26 -22.39
C SER A 211 -0.30 17.06 -23.05
N ASP A 212 0.98 16.84 -22.77
CA ASP A 212 1.72 15.67 -23.26
C ASP A 212 1.12 14.37 -22.71
N ALA A 213 0.77 14.35 -21.42
CA ALA A 213 0.12 13.23 -20.77
C ALA A 213 -1.22 12.89 -21.42
N GLN A 214 -2.04 13.90 -21.73
CA GLN A 214 -3.31 13.72 -22.44
C GLN A 214 -3.08 13.14 -23.83
N LEU A 215 -2.15 13.69 -24.62
CA LEU A 215 -1.86 13.18 -25.96
C LEU A 215 -1.40 11.72 -25.93
N LEU A 216 -0.46 11.39 -25.05
CA LEU A 216 0.05 10.03 -24.93
C LEU A 216 -1.02 9.06 -24.40
N LEU A 217 -1.85 9.50 -23.45
CA LEU A 217 -2.95 8.70 -22.91
C LEU A 217 -3.95 8.32 -24.00
N HIS A 218 -4.43 9.28 -24.80
CA HIS A 218 -5.34 9.00 -25.91
C HIS A 218 -4.68 8.09 -26.93
N HIS A 219 -3.42 8.35 -27.31
CA HIS A 219 -2.69 7.48 -28.22
C HIS A 219 -2.60 6.03 -27.71
N MET A 220 -2.29 5.83 -26.42
CA MET A 220 -2.19 4.50 -25.81
C MET A 220 -3.53 3.75 -25.79
N ILE A 221 -4.63 4.47 -25.58
CA ILE A 221 -5.99 3.91 -25.61
C ILE A 221 -6.40 3.57 -27.05
N ASP A 222 -6.27 4.53 -27.98
CA ASP A 222 -6.68 4.37 -29.38
C ASP A 222 -5.91 3.26 -30.10
N SER A 223 -4.62 3.12 -29.78
CA SER A 223 -3.77 2.05 -30.32
C SER A 223 -3.97 0.68 -29.64
N ASN A 224 -4.79 0.60 -28.59
CA ASN A 224 -4.92 -0.58 -27.71
C ASN A 224 -3.57 -1.08 -27.16
N SER A 225 -2.63 -0.16 -26.95
CA SER A 225 -1.31 -0.48 -26.38
C SER A 225 -1.40 -0.77 -24.87
N LEU A 226 -2.43 -0.25 -24.21
CA LEU A 226 -2.79 -0.60 -22.83
C LEU A 226 -4.08 -1.40 -22.79
N LYS A 227 -4.18 -2.32 -21.82
CA LYS A 227 -5.39 -3.12 -21.59
C LYS A 227 -5.74 -3.14 -20.11
N GLY A 228 -6.96 -2.68 -19.79
CA GLY A 228 -7.52 -2.82 -18.45
C GLY A 228 -8.12 -4.20 -18.27
N ARG A 229 -7.74 -4.89 -17.19
CA ARG A 229 -8.36 -6.15 -16.75
C ARG A 229 -8.68 -6.08 -15.27
N GLY A 230 -9.71 -6.81 -14.87
CA GLY A 230 -9.99 -6.93 -13.44
C GLY A 230 -11.05 -7.95 -13.14
N LEU A 231 -11.31 -8.11 -11.85
CA LEU A 231 -12.40 -8.92 -11.35
C LEU A 231 -13.01 -8.27 -10.12
N VAL A 232 -14.25 -8.64 -9.88
CA VAL A 232 -14.96 -8.38 -8.64
C VAL A 232 -15.66 -9.65 -8.20
N GLY A 233 -15.74 -9.87 -6.89
CA GLY A 233 -16.55 -10.95 -6.37
C GLY A 233 -17.19 -10.61 -5.04
N PHE A 234 -18.25 -11.34 -4.72
CA PHE A 234 -18.97 -11.22 -3.46
C PHE A 234 -19.27 -12.58 -2.87
N TRP A 235 -19.19 -12.67 -1.55
CA TRP A 235 -19.47 -13.89 -0.82
C TRP A 235 -20.26 -13.59 0.43
N ARG A 236 -20.98 -14.61 0.89
CA ARG A 236 -21.51 -14.63 2.23
C ARG A 236 -20.36 -14.52 3.23
N ALA A 237 -20.49 -13.64 4.21
CA ALA A 237 -19.46 -13.46 5.24
C ALA A 237 -20.08 -13.21 6.62
N GLN A 238 -19.34 -13.60 7.65
CA GLN A 238 -19.67 -13.33 9.05
C GLN A 238 -18.38 -13.12 9.84
N SER A 239 -18.41 -12.24 10.84
CA SER A 239 -17.28 -12.07 11.74
C SER A 239 -17.27 -13.12 12.86
N THR A 240 -16.07 -13.46 13.34
CA THR A 240 -15.86 -14.27 14.54
C THR A 240 -14.62 -13.72 15.26
N GLY A 241 -14.86 -12.97 16.33
CA GLY A 241 -13.81 -12.19 16.97
C GLY A 241 -13.23 -11.14 16.02
N ASP A 242 -11.93 -11.20 15.79
CA ASP A 242 -11.21 -10.25 14.93
C ASP A 242 -11.17 -10.70 13.45
N ASP A 243 -11.78 -11.84 13.10
CA ASP A 243 -11.70 -12.43 11.75
C ASP A 243 -13.02 -12.34 11.00
N ILE A 244 -12.94 -12.38 9.67
CA ILE A 244 -14.08 -12.45 8.76
C ILE A 244 -14.05 -13.79 8.03
N ASN A 245 -15.02 -14.64 8.32
CA ASN A 245 -15.21 -15.95 7.72
C ASN A 245 -16.07 -15.83 6.46
N VAL A 246 -15.59 -16.44 5.37
CA VAL A 246 -16.21 -16.39 4.04
C VAL A 246 -16.76 -17.75 3.65
N TYR A 247 -17.95 -17.78 3.07
CA TYR A 247 -18.67 -19.00 2.72
C TYR A 247 -18.96 -19.05 1.22
N LYS A 248 -18.92 -20.26 0.64
CA LYS A 248 -19.04 -20.48 -0.81
C LYS A 248 -20.43 -20.18 -1.35
N ASP A 249 -21.45 -20.61 -0.62
CA ASP A 249 -22.84 -20.55 -1.00
C ASP A 249 -23.59 -19.55 -0.12
N ASP A 250 -24.79 -19.17 -0.54
CA ASP A 250 -25.67 -18.29 0.24
C ASP A 250 -26.41 -19.07 1.33
N VAL A 251 -25.63 -19.63 2.26
CA VAL A 251 -26.14 -20.47 3.33
C VAL A 251 -26.47 -19.67 4.58
N THR A 252 -27.38 -20.22 5.38
CA THR A 252 -27.49 -19.77 6.78
C THR A 252 -26.25 -20.23 7.51
N VAL A 253 -25.52 -19.29 8.09
CA VAL A 253 -24.26 -19.56 8.76
C VAL A 253 -24.52 -19.80 10.24
N HIS A 254 -24.02 -20.93 10.72
CA HIS A 254 -23.94 -21.29 12.14
C HIS A 254 -22.48 -21.45 12.55
N ARG A 255 -22.19 -21.53 13.85
CA ARG A 255 -20.82 -21.64 14.39
C ARG A 255 -20.02 -22.85 13.87
N ASP A 256 -20.71 -23.92 13.49
CA ASP A 256 -20.14 -25.16 12.94
C ASP A 256 -20.04 -25.14 11.40
N THR A 257 -20.56 -24.10 10.74
CA THR A 257 -20.46 -23.93 9.29
C THR A 257 -19.01 -23.67 8.91
N LYS A 258 -18.44 -24.51 8.04
CA LYS A 258 -17.04 -24.40 7.64
C LYS A 258 -16.84 -23.25 6.63
N PRO A 259 -15.97 -22.28 6.92
CA PRO A 259 -15.61 -21.26 5.94
C PRO A 259 -14.73 -21.85 4.83
N VAL A 260 -14.80 -21.27 3.63
CA VAL A 260 -13.89 -21.57 2.51
C VAL A 260 -12.67 -20.67 2.48
N ALA A 261 -12.74 -19.51 3.15
CA ALA A 261 -11.64 -18.60 3.37
C ALA A 261 -11.91 -17.79 4.64
N THR A 262 -10.84 -17.28 5.24
CA THR A 262 -10.91 -16.37 6.38
C THR A 262 -9.98 -15.20 6.07
N PHE A 263 -10.51 -13.98 6.19
CA PHE A 263 -9.71 -12.76 6.22
C PHE A 263 -9.44 -12.40 7.66
N HIS A 264 -8.17 -12.36 8.03
CA HIS A 264 -7.79 -12.18 9.42
C HIS A 264 -7.64 -10.70 9.73
N GLY A 265 -8.26 -10.22 10.81
CA GLY A 265 -8.17 -8.83 11.24
C GLY A 265 -7.15 -8.59 12.35
N LEU A 266 -6.61 -7.37 12.37
CA LEU A 266 -5.83 -6.80 13.47
C LEU A 266 -6.65 -5.68 14.12
N ARG A 267 -6.54 -5.58 15.44
CA ARG A 267 -7.29 -4.65 16.29
C ARG A 267 -6.36 -3.61 16.90
N GLN A 268 -6.81 -2.36 16.96
CA GLN A 268 -6.10 -1.31 17.69
C GLN A 268 -5.81 -1.72 19.14
N GLN A 269 -4.63 -1.39 19.67
CA GLN A 269 -4.27 -1.65 21.07
C GLN A 269 -3.70 -0.44 21.83
N ALA A 270 -3.30 0.63 21.15
CA ALA A 270 -2.77 1.83 21.79
C ALA A 270 -3.84 2.47 22.68
N GLU A 271 -3.52 2.68 23.97
CA GLU A 271 -4.45 3.26 24.94
C GLU A 271 -4.90 4.64 24.45
N LYS A 272 -6.21 4.86 24.47
CA LYS A 272 -6.84 6.15 24.18
C LYS A 272 -7.01 6.92 25.48
N ASP A 273 -7.18 8.24 25.39
CA ASP A 273 -7.48 9.06 26.57
C ASP A 273 -8.62 8.43 27.37
N SER A 274 -8.47 8.33 28.70
CA SER A 274 -9.46 7.75 29.60
C SER A 274 -10.86 8.35 29.51
N SER A 275 -10.98 9.59 29.03
CA SER A 275 -12.24 10.27 28.75
C SER A 275 -12.84 9.95 27.38
N SER A 276 -12.07 9.30 26.49
CA SER A 276 -12.48 8.93 25.15
C SER A 276 -13.37 7.69 25.19
N SER A 277 -14.56 7.80 24.60
CA SER A 277 -15.46 6.68 24.35
C SER A 277 -15.21 6.00 23.00
N GLU A 278 -14.10 6.31 22.33
CA GLU A 278 -13.81 5.74 21.02
C GLU A 278 -13.52 4.24 21.09
N PRO A 279 -14.05 3.44 20.14
CA PRO A 279 -13.81 2.01 20.10
C PRO A 279 -12.39 1.68 19.64
N PHE A 280 -11.94 0.47 19.96
CA PHE A 280 -10.70 -0.11 19.44
C PHE A 280 -11.03 -0.90 18.18
N LEU A 281 -10.84 -0.27 17.01
CA LEU A 281 -11.35 -0.75 15.74
C LEU A 281 -10.60 -1.99 15.23
N CYS A 282 -11.36 -2.90 14.62
CA CYS A 282 -10.90 -3.97 13.75
C CYS A 282 -11.77 -4.00 12.49
N VAL A 283 -11.22 -4.45 11.35
CA VAL A 283 -11.99 -4.55 10.10
C VAL A 283 -13.17 -5.53 10.22
N SER A 284 -13.08 -6.53 11.10
CA SER A 284 -14.17 -7.49 11.34
C SER A 284 -15.39 -6.85 12.01
N ASP A 285 -15.23 -5.72 12.70
CA ASP A 285 -16.31 -5.03 13.39
C ASP A 285 -17.37 -4.52 12.41
N PHE A 286 -17.02 -4.35 11.13
CA PHE A 286 -17.92 -3.90 10.06
C PHE A 286 -18.68 -5.03 9.36
N VAL A 287 -18.58 -6.27 9.84
CA VAL A 287 -19.28 -7.43 9.29
C VAL A 287 -20.06 -8.12 10.40
N ALA A 288 -21.32 -8.48 10.14
CA ALA A 288 -22.21 -9.09 11.13
C ALA A 288 -21.56 -10.31 11.81
N PRO A 289 -21.56 -10.37 13.16
CA PRO A 289 -21.09 -11.54 13.88
C PRO A 289 -21.94 -12.76 13.59
N VAL A 290 -21.31 -13.93 13.56
CA VAL A 290 -22.01 -15.22 13.34
C VAL A 290 -23.19 -15.44 14.31
N ASP A 291 -23.09 -14.92 15.53
CA ASP A 291 -24.13 -15.05 16.56
C ASP A 291 -25.28 -14.03 16.44
N SER A 292 -25.12 -13.00 15.62
CA SER A 292 -26.17 -11.99 15.41
C SER A 292 -27.40 -12.57 14.70
N GLY A 293 -27.22 -13.66 13.94
CA GLY A 293 -28.24 -14.21 13.05
C GLY A 293 -28.54 -13.33 11.83
N VAL A 294 -27.81 -12.22 11.65
CA VAL A 294 -28.00 -11.27 10.55
C VAL A 294 -27.12 -11.65 9.36
N PRO A 295 -27.69 -11.85 8.16
CA PRO A 295 -26.92 -12.12 6.97
C PRO A 295 -26.06 -10.93 6.55
N ASP A 296 -24.80 -11.19 6.20
CA ASP A 296 -23.87 -10.16 5.73
C ASP A 296 -22.91 -10.71 4.67
N TYR A 297 -22.20 -9.81 3.99
CA TYR A 297 -21.42 -10.10 2.79
C TYR A 297 -20.14 -9.29 2.78
N ILE A 298 -19.13 -9.85 2.12
CA ILE A 298 -17.89 -9.14 1.81
C ILE A 298 -17.66 -9.18 0.30
N GLY A 299 -17.13 -8.09 -0.24
CA GLY A 299 -16.65 -8.07 -1.62
C GLY A 299 -15.13 -8.09 -1.69
N LEU A 300 -14.59 -8.41 -2.85
CA LEU A 300 -13.19 -8.16 -3.18
C LEU A 300 -13.05 -7.75 -4.64
N PHE A 301 -11.97 -7.06 -4.95
CA PHE A 301 -11.57 -6.77 -6.32
C PHE A 301 -10.06 -6.87 -6.51
N ALA A 302 -9.68 -7.05 -7.77
CA ALA A 302 -8.34 -6.80 -8.27
C ALA A 302 -8.44 -6.26 -9.70
N VAL A 303 -7.80 -5.13 -9.96
CA VAL A 303 -7.75 -4.46 -11.27
C VAL A 303 -6.31 -4.16 -11.65
N GLY A 304 -6.01 -4.17 -12.94
CA GLY A 304 -4.68 -3.92 -13.45
C GLY A 304 -4.68 -3.40 -14.88
N VAL A 305 -3.67 -2.59 -15.20
CA VAL A 305 -3.43 -2.03 -16.54
C VAL A 305 -2.17 -2.67 -17.11
N PHE A 306 -2.33 -3.45 -18.17
CA PHE A 306 -1.28 -4.21 -18.84
C PHE A 306 -0.71 -3.44 -20.04
N GLY A 307 0.55 -3.69 -20.40
CA GLY A 307 1.23 -3.09 -21.56
C GLY A 307 2.18 -1.93 -21.23
N ALA A 308 2.08 -1.37 -20.02
CA ALA A 308 2.85 -0.19 -19.60
C ALA A 308 4.36 -0.48 -19.48
N GLU A 309 4.72 -1.65 -18.98
CA GLU A 309 6.11 -2.06 -18.81
C GLU A 309 6.80 -2.25 -20.17
N GLU A 310 6.14 -2.94 -21.09
CA GLU A 310 6.65 -3.17 -22.45
C GLU A 310 6.82 -1.86 -23.22
N LEU A 311 5.89 -0.91 -23.06
CA LEU A 311 5.99 0.43 -23.63
C LEU A 311 7.12 1.24 -22.99
N SER A 312 7.25 1.20 -21.66
CA SER A 312 8.32 1.88 -20.92
C SER A 312 9.70 1.40 -21.40
N GLN A 313 9.89 0.10 -21.56
CA GLN A 313 11.12 -0.49 -22.08
C GLN A 313 11.40 -0.06 -23.54
N ARG A 314 10.38 0.03 -24.39
CA ARG A 314 10.53 0.54 -25.76
C ARG A 314 11.00 1.99 -25.80
N PHE A 315 10.46 2.85 -24.93
CA PHE A 315 10.90 4.24 -24.83
C PHE A 315 12.34 4.33 -24.29
N GLN A 316 12.70 3.53 -23.28
CA GLN A 316 14.08 3.47 -22.78
C GLN A 316 15.08 3.03 -23.85
N ALA A 317 14.73 2.02 -24.66
CA ALA A 317 15.59 1.56 -25.76
C ALA A 317 15.80 2.65 -26.84
N GLN A 318 14.94 3.67 -26.88
CA GLN A 318 15.05 4.82 -27.77
C GLN A 318 15.72 6.03 -27.11
N GLY A 319 16.12 5.93 -25.84
CA GLY A 319 16.68 7.04 -25.05
C GLY A 319 15.63 8.06 -24.60
N ASP A 320 14.35 7.68 -24.56
CA ASP A 320 13.23 8.54 -24.19
C ASP A 320 12.75 8.25 -22.76
N ASP A 321 13.52 8.71 -21.78
CA ASP A 321 13.17 8.54 -20.36
C ASP A 321 11.90 9.31 -19.97
N TYR A 322 11.60 10.42 -20.65
CA TYR A 322 10.40 11.22 -20.40
C TYR A 322 9.13 10.42 -20.64
N ASN A 323 9.00 9.83 -21.83
CA ASN A 323 7.82 9.02 -22.16
C ASN A 323 7.83 7.68 -21.41
N SER A 324 8.99 7.12 -21.11
CA SER A 324 9.09 5.94 -20.24
C SER A 324 8.46 6.18 -18.86
N ILE A 325 8.77 7.31 -18.22
CA ILE A 325 8.17 7.70 -16.93
C ILE A 325 6.69 8.05 -17.12
N MET A 326 6.34 8.78 -18.18
CA MET A 326 4.97 9.20 -18.48
C MET A 326 4.02 8.01 -18.60
N VAL A 327 4.40 6.97 -19.36
CA VAL A 327 3.57 5.76 -19.53
C VAL A 327 3.31 5.08 -18.19
N LYS A 328 4.34 4.90 -17.36
CA LYS A 328 4.18 4.26 -16.04
C LYS A 328 3.27 5.09 -15.13
N ALA A 329 3.45 6.41 -15.10
CA ALA A 329 2.60 7.30 -14.32
C ALA A 329 1.14 7.26 -14.79
N LEU A 330 0.90 7.27 -16.10
CA LEU A 330 -0.44 7.20 -16.69
C LEU A 330 -1.12 5.84 -16.44
N ALA A 331 -0.38 4.74 -16.56
CA ALA A 331 -0.92 3.40 -16.28
C ALA A 331 -1.35 3.26 -14.82
N ASP A 332 -0.54 3.79 -13.88
CA ASP A 332 -0.87 3.84 -12.46
C ASP A 332 -2.14 4.70 -12.20
N ARG A 333 -2.25 5.86 -12.85
CA ARG A 333 -3.46 6.70 -12.81
C ARG A 333 -4.70 5.97 -13.33
N LEU A 334 -4.57 5.20 -14.41
CA LEU A 334 -5.66 4.39 -14.96
C LEU A 334 -6.05 3.23 -14.02
N ALA A 335 -5.09 2.58 -13.36
CA ALA A 335 -5.37 1.50 -12.42
C ALA A 335 -6.15 2.01 -11.19
N GLU A 336 -5.78 3.17 -10.65
CA GLU A 336 -6.51 3.83 -9.57
C GLU A 336 -7.90 4.30 -10.00
N ALA A 337 -8.01 4.89 -11.20
CA ALA A 337 -9.30 5.28 -11.77
C ALA A 337 -10.23 4.07 -11.98
N PHE A 338 -9.67 2.91 -12.38
CA PHE A 338 -10.41 1.67 -12.47
C PHE A 338 -10.91 1.20 -11.11
N ALA A 339 -10.07 1.27 -10.06
CA ALA A 339 -10.51 0.93 -8.72
C ALA A 339 -11.67 1.83 -8.22
N GLU A 340 -11.61 3.14 -8.51
CA GLU A 340 -12.67 4.08 -8.14
C GLU A 340 -13.97 3.86 -8.94
N GLU A 341 -13.89 3.72 -10.25
CA GLU A 341 -15.05 3.49 -11.13
C GLU A 341 -15.71 2.14 -10.81
N LEU A 342 -14.91 1.08 -10.67
CA LEU A 342 -15.44 -0.24 -10.30
C LEU A 342 -16.11 -0.18 -8.93
N HIS A 343 -15.56 0.57 -7.97
CA HIS A 343 -16.19 0.74 -6.66
C HIS A 343 -17.52 1.49 -6.78
N VAL A 344 -17.62 2.55 -7.58
CA VAL A 344 -18.92 3.21 -7.87
C VAL A 344 -19.92 2.20 -8.43
N ARG A 345 -19.50 1.40 -9.41
CA ARG A 345 -20.33 0.36 -10.01
C ARG A 345 -20.74 -0.72 -9.00
N VAL A 346 -19.86 -1.07 -8.07
CA VAL A 346 -20.19 -2.00 -6.97
C VAL A 346 -21.28 -1.42 -6.08
N ARG A 347 -21.14 -0.18 -5.62
CA ARG A 347 -22.13 0.44 -4.71
C ARG A 347 -23.49 0.59 -5.37
N LYS A 348 -23.52 1.00 -6.64
CA LYS A 348 -24.74 1.32 -7.37
C LYS A 348 -25.42 0.12 -8.03
N GLU A 349 -24.63 -0.79 -8.60
CA GLU A 349 -25.14 -1.83 -9.50
C GLU A 349 -24.83 -3.24 -9.00
N LEU A 350 -23.56 -3.57 -8.73
CA LEU A 350 -23.15 -4.98 -8.57
C LEU A 350 -23.47 -5.52 -7.16
N TRP A 351 -23.22 -4.72 -6.13
CA TRP A 351 -23.73 -4.95 -4.78
C TRP A 351 -25.08 -4.26 -4.63
N GLY A 352 -25.16 -2.97 -5.01
CA GLY A 352 -26.43 -2.25 -5.11
C GLY A 352 -26.99 -1.78 -3.77
N TYR A 353 -26.14 -1.54 -2.76
CA TYR A 353 -26.57 -0.98 -1.48
C TYR A 353 -26.78 0.54 -1.50
N SER A 354 -26.38 1.22 -2.58
CA SER A 354 -26.50 2.67 -2.75
C SER A 354 -26.86 3.03 -4.19
N SER A 355 -27.96 2.47 -4.72
CA SER A 355 -28.40 2.62 -6.11
C SER A 355 -28.66 4.08 -6.53
N ASP A 356 -29.16 4.89 -5.59
CA ASP A 356 -29.53 6.29 -5.83
C ASP A 356 -28.37 7.27 -5.63
N GLU A 357 -27.13 6.77 -5.50
CA GLU A 357 -25.92 7.60 -5.32
C GLU A 357 -25.69 8.51 -6.53
N VAL A 358 -25.59 9.82 -6.26
CA VAL A 358 -25.22 10.85 -7.24
C VAL A 358 -24.05 11.66 -6.69
N LEU A 359 -22.83 11.15 -6.87
CA LEU A 359 -21.58 11.80 -6.46
C LEU A 359 -20.77 12.24 -7.67
N GLN A 360 -20.09 13.38 -7.54
CA GLN A 360 -19.11 13.85 -8.52
C GLN A 360 -17.73 13.26 -8.19
N ALA A 361 -16.81 13.22 -9.15
CA ALA A 361 -15.46 12.68 -8.96
C ALA A 361 -14.72 13.29 -7.74
N SER A 362 -14.90 14.59 -7.49
CA SER A 362 -14.31 15.26 -6.32
C SER A 362 -14.87 14.79 -4.98
N ASP A 363 -16.11 14.32 -4.93
CA ASP A 363 -16.72 13.71 -3.74
C ASP A 363 -16.22 12.28 -3.54
N LEU A 364 -15.97 11.55 -4.64
CA LEU A 364 -15.38 10.21 -4.60
C LEU A 364 -13.97 10.24 -4.00
N HIS A 365 -13.11 11.16 -4.44
CA HIS A 365 -11.76 11.33 -3.91
C HIS A 365 -11.76 11.76 -2.42
N ARG A 366 -12.87 12.30 -1.93
CA ARG A 366 -13.09 12.66 -0.52
C ARG A 366 -13.79 11.56 0.28
N VAL A 367 -14.03 10.39 -0.32
CA VAL A 367 -14.67 9.23 0.33
C VAL A 367 -16.03 9.62 0.93
N ARG A 368 -16.84 10.38 0.20
CA ARG A 368 -18.18 10.81 0.66
C ARG A 368 -19.28 9.78 0.44
N TYR A 369 -18.93 8.62 -0.11
CA TYR A 369 -19.83 7.49 -0.30
C TYR A 369 -19.90 6.60 0.95
N GLN A 370 -20.94 5.77 1.02
CA GLN A 370 -21.07 4.71 2.02
C GLN A 370 -20.15 3.52 1.69
N GLY A 371 -19.54 2.95 2.74
CA GLY A 371 -18.67 1.79 2.65
C GLY A 371 -17.23 2.14 2.29
N ILE A 372 -16.35 1.15 2.39
CA ILE A 372 -14.90 1.29 2.18
C ILE A 372 -14.35 0.16 1.33
N ARG A 373 -13.14 0.37 0.80
CA ARG A 373 -12.41 -0.59 -0.02
C ARG A 373 -10.97 -0.87 0.46
N PRO A 374 -10.73 -1.17 1.76
CA PRO A 374 -9.39 -1.33 2.30
C PRO A 374 -8.57 -2.39 1.57
N ALA A 375 -7.33 -2.04 1.28
CA ALA A 375 -6.36 -2.91 0.64
C ALA A 375 -5.38 -3.46 1.68
N ALA A 376 -5.02 -4.74 1.55
CA ALA A 376 -4.02 -5.37 2.39
C ALA A 376 -2.65 -4.69 2.20
N GLY A 377 -2.03 -4.26 3.30
CA GLY A 377 -0.81 -3.43 3.34
C GLY A 377 -1.07 -1.98 3.75
N TYR A 378 -2.31 -1.51 3.67
CA TYR A 378 -2.67 -0.18 4.17
C TYR A 378 -2.85 -0.19 5.70
N PRO A 379 -2.82 0.98 6.37
CA PRO A 379 -2.88 1.05 7.83
C PRO A 379 -4.08 0.36 8.50
N SER A 380 -5.21 0.21 7.79
CA SER A 380 -6.40 -0.48 8.29
C SER A 380 -6.25 -2.00 8.34
N GLN A 381 -5.40 -2.55 7.46
CA GLN A 381 -4.97 -3.95 7.53
C GLN A 381 -3.55 -4.07 6.94
N PRO A 382 -2.51 -3.88 7.77
CA PRO A 382 -1.12 -3.78 7.30
C PRO A 382 -0.50 -5.11 6.86
N ASP A 383 -1.13 -6.25 7.14
CA ASP A 383 -0.62 -7.55 6.69
C ASP A 383 -0.76 -7.72 5.17
N HIS A 384 0.36 -7.73 4.45
CA HIS A 384 0.38 -7.95 3.01
C HIS A 384 -0.07 -9.38 2.60
N THR A 385 0.09 -10.37 3.48
CA THR A 385 -0.20 -11.79 3.20
C THR A 385 -1.69 -12.08 3.02
N GLU A 386 -2.57 -11.18 3.47
CA GLU A 386 -4.02 -11.29 3.19
C GLU A 386 -4.34 -11.25 1.69
N LYS A 387 -3.45 -10.71 0.85
CA LYS A 387 -3.55 -10.82 -0.62
C LYS A 387 -3.53 -12.27 -1.09
N LEU A 388 -2.83 -13.17 -0.41
CA LEU A 388 -2.82 -14.60 -0.76
C LEU A 388 -4.21 -15.21 -0.62
N THR A 389 -4.95 -14.84 0.43
CA THR A 389 -6.35 -15.24 0.61
C THR A 389 -7.22 -14.71 -0.53
N MET A 390 -7.07 -13.43 -0.91
CA MET A 390 -7.80 -12.84 -2.03
C MET A 390 -7.51 -13.57 -3.35
N TRP A 391 -6.24 -13.82 -3.64
CA TRP A 391 -5.79 -14.50 -4.87
C TRP A 391 -6.33 -15.92 -4.97
N ARG A 392 -6.31 -16.67 -3.86
CA ARG A 392 -6.83 -18.04 -3.80
C ARG A 392 -8.35 -18.07 -3.91
N LEU A 393 -9.05 -17.21 -3.17
CA LEU A 393 -10.52 -17.21 -3.11
C LEU A 393 -11.15 -16.88 -4.47
N ALA A 394 -10.64 -15.85 -5.15
CA ALA A 394 -11.19 -15.37 -6.42
C ALA A 394 -10.42 -15.85 -7.66
N ALA A 395 -9.40 -16.70 -7.48
CA ALA A 395 -8.51 -17.16 -8.54
C ALA A 395 -7.89 -16.01 -9.37
N VAL A 396 -7.48 -14.91 -8.71
CA VAL A 396 -7.15 -13.62 -9.35
C VAL A 396 -6.15 -13.77 -10.51
N GLN A 397 -5.02 -14.43 -10.27
CA GLN A 397 -3.98 -14.60 -11.28
C GLN A 397 -4.45 -15.42 -12.48
N LYS A 398 -5.24 -16.47 -12.25
CA LYS A 398 -5.78 -17.33 -13.31
C LYS A 398 -6.77 -16.56 -14.19
N GLU A 399 -7.64 -15.77 -13.58
CA GLU A 399 -8.74 -15.11 -14.28
C GLU A 399 -8.33 -13.78 -14.93
N THR A 400 -7.36 -13.05 -14.38
CA THR A 400 -6.97 -11.71 -14.89
C THR A 400 -5.54 -11.61 -15.40
N GLY A 401 -4.66 -12.52 -14.97
CA GLY A 401 -3.22 -12.42 -15.18
C GLY A 401 -2.49 -11.53 -14.17
N ILE A 402 -3.20 -10.91 -13.21
CA ILE A 402 -2.55 -10.10 -12.17
C ILE A 402 -1.88 -11.04 -11.16
N GLY A 403 -0.55 -11.01 -11.11
CA GLY A 403 0.28 -11.86 -10.25
C GLY A 403 0.66 -11.20 -8.92
N LEU A 404 1.26 -12.00 -8.04
CA LEU A 404 1.93 -11.54 -6.82
C LEU A 404 3.40 -11.97 -6.87
N THR A 405 4.31 -11.07 -6.52
CA THR A 405 5.73 -11.38 -6.30
C THR A 405 5.93 -12.10 -4.95
N GLU A 406 7.16 -12.53 -4.66
CA GLU A 406 7.53 -13.09 -3.35
C GLU A 406 7.29 -12.11 -2.19
N SER A 407 7.50 -10.82 -2.43
CA SER A 407 7.19 -9.73 -1.48
C SER A 407 5.72 -9.29 -1.49
N LEU A 408 4.88 -9.98 -2.27
CA LEU A 408 3.46 -9.71 -2.45
C LEU A 408 3.16 -8.35 -3.11
N ALA A 409 4.11 -7.78 -3.85
CA ALA A 409 3.79 -6.71 -4.80
C ALA A 409 2.95 -7.30 -5.95
N MET A 410 2.05 -6.51 -6.53
CA MET A 410 1.23 -6.96 -7.65
C MET A 410 1.96 -6.75 -8.98
N THR A 411 1.73 -7.65 -9.94
CA THR A 411 2.25 -7.55 -11.31
C THR A 411 1.09 -7.63 -12.31
N PRO A 412 0.87 -6.63 -13.19
CA PRO A 412 1.70 -5.45 -13.43
C PRO A 412 1.70 -4.47 -12.24
N ALA A 413 2.72 -3.62 -12.15
CA ALA A 413 2.85 -2.65 -11.05
C ALA A 413 1.66 -1.68 -10.97
N ALA A 414 1.09 -1.31 -12.12
CA ALA A 414 -0.17 -0.57 -12.23
C ALA A 414 -1.37 -1.48 -11.93
N SER A 415 -1.50 -1.91 -10.68
CA SER A 415 -2.60 -2.73 -10.19
C SER A 415 -3.08 -2.28 -8.82
N VAL A 416 -4.37 -2.46 -8.55
CA VAL A 416 -5.01 -2.16 -7.27
C VAL A 416 -5.88 -3.35 -6.87
N SER A 417 -5.87 -3.73 -5.60
CA SER A 417 -6.76 -4.75 -5.06
C SER A 417 -7.21 -4.39 -3.65
N GLY A 418 -8.36 -4.90 -3.23
CA GLY A 418 -8.86 -4.68 -1.88
C GLY A 418 -10.15 -5.45 -1.58
N LEU A 419 -10.63 -5.29 -0.36
CA LEU A 419 -11.89 -5.85 0.12
C LEU A 419 -12.95 -4.75 0.17
N TYR A 420 -14.19 -5.06 -0.17
CA TYR A 420 -15.33 -4.13 -0.06
C TYR A 420 -16.15 -4.42 1.19
N PHE A 421 -16.44 -3.35 1.94
CA PHE A 421 -17.34 -3.36 3.10
C PHE A 421 -18.48 -2.37 2.85
N SER A 422 -19.71 -2.81 3.09
CA SER A 422 -20.91 -2.01 2.80
C SER A 422 -21.48 -1.28 4.01
N HIS A 423 -21.07 -1.63 5.23
CA HIS A 423 -21.65 -1.08 6.46
C HIS A 423 -21.52 0.46 6.49
N PRO A 424 -22.58 1.23 6.83
CA PRO A 424 -22.54 2.71 6.87
C PRO A 424 -21.46 3.31 7.76
N GLN A 425 -21.15 2.63 8.87
CA GLN A 425 -20.11 3.06 9.82
C GLN A 425 -18.71 2.54 9.48
N ALA A 426 -18.55 1.79 8.39
CA ALA A 426 -17.23 1.34 7.95
C ALA A 426 -16.39 2.57 7.55
N SER A 427 -15.20 2.66 8.13
CA SER A 427 -14.28 3.78 7.92
C SER A 427 -12.84 3.30 7.87
N TYR A 428 -11.99 4.05 7.17
CA TYR A 428 -10.55 3.79 7.22
C TYR A 428 -10.00 4.22 8.57
N PHE A 429 -9.25 3.33 9.21
CA PHE A 429 -8.52 3.58 10.45
C PHE A 429 -7.09 3.07 10.31
N ALA A 430 -6.23 3.44 11.24
CA ALA A 430 -4.92 2.81 11.38
C ALA A 430 -4.97 1.84 12.57
N VAL A 431 -4.59 0.58 12.36
CA VAL A 431 -4.40 -0.40 13.45
C VAL A 431 -3.42 0.16 14.49
N GLY A 432 -2.39 0.87 14.02
CA GLY A 432 -1.35 1.40 14.90
C GLY A 432 -0.45 0.29 15.41
N LYS A 433 0.24 0.55 16.53
CA LYS A 433 1.17 -0.41 17.11
C LYS A 433 0.42 -1.52 17.87
N ILE A 434 0.90 -2.76 17.73
CA ILE A 434 0.33 -3.96 18.34
C ILE A 434 1.29 -4.65 19.31
N THR A 435 0.74 -5.36 20.29
CA THR A 435 1.49 -6.07 21.34
C THR A 435 1.87 -7.48 20.92
N LYS A 436 2.85 -8.07 21.62
CA LYS A 436 3.29 -9.47 21.41
C LYS A 436 2.13 -10.46 21.58
N GLU A 437 1.22 -10.21 22.52
CA GLU A 437 0.00 -11.03 22.74
C GLU A 437 -0.84 -11.14 21.46
N GLN A 438 -1.04 -10.03 20.75
CA GLN A 438 -1.81 -10.02 19.51
C GLN A 438 -1.07 -10.68 18.35
N VAL A 439 0.24 -10.51 18.26
CA VAL A 439 1.07 -11.19 17.26
C VAL A 439 0.98 -12.71 17.42
N GLU A 440 1.10 -13.22 18.65
CA GLU A 440 0.98 -14.65 18.95
C GLU A 440 -0.43 -15.19 18.67
N ASP A 441 -1.48 -14.45 19.06
CA ASP A 441 -2.88 -14.79 18.75
C ASP A 441 -3.14 -14.81 17.23
N TYR A 442 -2.61 -13.82 16.50
CA TYR A 442 -2.72 -13.73 15.04
C TYR A 442 -1.98 -14.87 14.34
N GLY A 443 -0.77 -15.21 14.79
CA GLY A 443 0.00 -16.36 14.26
C GLY A 443 -0.75 -17.67 14.44
N LYS A 444 -1.35 -17.90 15.62
CA LYS A 444 -2.22 -19.06 15.87
C LYS A 444 -3.43 -19.10 14.95
N ARG A 445 -4.13 -17.98 14.74
CA ARG A 445 -5.29 -17.89 13.84
C ARG A 445 -4.93 -18.18 12.38
N LYS A 446 -3.76 -17.73 11.93
CA LYS A 446 -3.26 -17.95 10.57
C LYS A 446 -2.57 -19.29 10.36
N GLY A 447 -2.22 -19.99 11.43
CA GLY A 447 -1.44 -21.21 11.38
C GLY A 447 0.01 -20.98 10.96
N THR A 448 0.59 -19.84 11.34
CA THR A 448 1.99 -19.47 11.10
C THR A 448 2.74 -19.21 12.42
N SER A 449 4.07 -19.19 12.35
CA SER A 449 4.96 -18.88 13.47
C SER A 449 4.88 -17.41 13.88
N THR A 450 5.17 -17.11 15.15
CA THR A 450 5.25 -15.74 15.66
C THR A 450 6.29 -14.93 14.88
N GLU A 451 7.43 -15.54 14.57
CA GLU A 451 8.55 -14.92 13.85
C GLU A 451 8.15 -14.48 12.44
N GLU A 452 7.34 -15.28 11.74
CA GLU A 452 6.83 -14.93 10.42
C GLU A 452 5.83 -13.76 10.50
N VAL A 453 4.92 -13.76 11.48
CA VAL A 453 4.02 -12.61 11.70
C VAL A 453 4.82 -11.35 12.02
N GLU A 454 5.82 -11.45 12.89
CA GLU A 454 6.71 -10.34 13.25
C GLU A 454 7.51 -9.80 12.06
N ARG A 455 7.83 -10.63 11.06
CA ARG A 455 8.45 -10.19 9.81
C ARG A 455 7.47 -9.33 9.00
N TRP A 456 6.26 -9.82 8.75
CA TRP A 456 5.28 -9.11 7.93
C TRP A 456 4.71 -7.85 8.61
N LEU A 457 4.62 -7.86 9.94
CA LEU A 457 4.07 -6.77 10.75
C LEU A 457 5.14 -5.90 11.42
N ALA A 458 6.43 -6.04 11.04
CA ALA A 458 7.54 -5.30 11.62
C ALA A 458 7.28 -3.78 11.81
N PRO A 459 6.69 -3.05 10.84
CA PRO A 459 6.43 -1.62 10.99
C PRO A 459 5.46 -1.27 12.12
N ILE A 460 4.60 -2.22 12.52
CA ILE A 460 3.53 -2.00 13.50
C ILE A 460 3.77 -2.72 14.82
N LEU A 461 4.92 -3.36 15.05
CA LEU A 461 5.24 -3.92 16.36
C LEU A 461 5.42 -2.80 17.38
N GLY A 462 4.71 -2.89 18.51
CA GLY A 462 4.80 -2.00 19.66
C GLY A 462 5.83 -2.44 20.71
N TYR A 463 6.72 -3.35 20.34
CA TYR A 463 7.75 -3.93 21.19
C TYR A 463 8.99 -4.25 20.35
N GLU A 464 10.12 -4.51 21.02
CA GLU A 464 11.35 -4.95 20.36
C GLU A 464 11.38 -6.47 20.22
N LYS A 465 11.83 -6.95 19.06
CA LYS A 465 12.14 -8.36 18.88
C LYS A 465 13.32 -8.71 19.79
N GLU A 466 13.21 -9.80 20.53
CA GLU A 466 14.36 -10.37 21.23
C GLU A 466 15.38 -10.82 20.18
N ALA A 467 16.65 -10.44 20.36
CA ALA A 467 17.72 -10.59 19.38
C ALA A 467 18.16 -12.03 19.14
#